data_AF-A0A7X8EBG9-F1
#
_entry.id   AF-A0A7X8EBG9-F1
#
_cell.length_a   1.000
_cell.length_b   1.000
_cell.length_c   1.000
_cell.angle_alpha   90.00
_cell.angle_beta   90.00
_cell.angle_gamma   90.00
#
_symmetry.space_group_name_H-M   'P 1'
#
loop_
_entity.id
_entity.type
_entity.pdbx_description
1 polymer ?
#
loop_
_entity_poly.entity_id
_entity_poly.type
_entity_poly.pdbx_seq_one_letter_code
_entity_poly.pdbx_strand_id
1 'polypeptide(L)' 'EFGSSRCMSGSENNPRSADPKEIATIALFLACDDSSFVNGEIITADGGWTAY' A
#
# COMPACT_ATOMS: atom_id res chain seq x y z
N GLU A 1 -15.36 -14.47 21.17
CA GLU A 1 -15.18 -15.36 20.00
C GLU A 1 -15.76 -14.76 18.71
N PHE A 2 -17.07 -14.52 18.61
CA PHE A 2 -17.71 -13.95 17.40
C PHE A 2 -17.10 -12.63 16.89
N GLY A 3 -16.86 -11.64 17.78
CA GLY A 3 -16.28 -10.35 17.38
C GLY A 3 -14.85 -10.46 16.85
N SER A 4 -13.99 -11.23 17.55
CA SER A 4 -12.60 -11.44 17.13
C SER A 4 -12.50 -12.18 15.80
N SER A 5 -13.37 -13.17 15.57
CA SER A 5 -13.42 -13.92 14.30
C SER A 5 -13.78 -13.01 13.11
N ARG A 6 -14.70 -12.05 13.30
CA ARG A 6 -15.05 -11.08 12.26
C ARG A 6 -13.90 -10.10 11.96
N CYS A 7 -13.26 -9.55 12.98
CA CYS A 7 -12.16 -8.60 12.82
C CYS A 7 -10.92 -9.22 12.14
N MET A 8 -10.75 -10.54 12.23
CA MET A 8 -9.59 -11.26 11.68
C MET A 8 -9.92 -12.02 10.39
N SER A 9 -11.12 -11.83 9.82
CA SER A 9 -11.64 -12.67 8.73
C SER A 9 -10.86 -12.62 7.42
N GLY A 10 -9.96 -11.64 7.23
CA GLY A 10 -9.10 -11.50 6.05
C GLY A 10 -7.63 -11.30 6.40
N SER A 11 -7.23 -11.59 7.63
CA SER A 11 -5.82 -11.58 8.03
C SER A 11 -4.97 -12.58 7.24
N GLU A 12 -5.58 -13.64 6.70
CA GLU A 12 -4.94 -14.59 5.78
C GLU A 12 -4.59 -13.96 4.43
N ASN A 13 -5.28 -12.88 4.04
CA ASN A 13 -5.03 -12.14 2.81
C ASN A 13 -3.98 -11.03 2.99
N ASN A 14 -3.31 -10.98 4.15
CA ASN A 14 -2.30 -9.97 4.40
C ASN A 14 -1.22 -10.03 3.32
N PRO A 15 -0.96 -8.90 2.62
CA PRO A 15 0.10 -8.87 1.65
C PRO A 15 1.46 -9.10 2.32
N ARG A 16 2.40 -9.64 1.55
CA ARG A 16 3.79 -9.74 1.98
C ARG A 16 4.34 -8.35 2.33
N SER A 17 5.40 -8.31 3.14
CA SER A 17 6.19 -7.09 3.29
C SER A 17 6.78 -6.66 1.95
N ALA A 18 6.83 -5.34 1.74
CA ALA A 18 7.47 -4.75 0.58
C ALA A 18 9.00 -4.89 0.68
N ASP A 19 9.66 -5.11 -0.45
CA ASP A 19 11.09 -4.87 -0.59
C ASP A 19 11.33 -3.34 -0.60
N PRO A 20 12.38 -2.82 0.07
CA PRO A 20 12.67 -1.38 0.06
C PRO A 20 12.72 -0.75 -1.34
N LYS A 21 13.12 -1.50 -2.37
CA LYS A 21 13.16 -1.03 -3.76
C LYS A 21 11.78 -0.75 -4.33
N GLU A 22 10.74 -1.43 -3.88
CA GLU A 22 9.37 -1.19 -4.33
C GLU A 22 8.88 0.19 -3.87
N ILE A 23 9.20 0.58 -2.64
CA ILE A 23 8.90 1.92 -2.12
C ILE A 23 9.77 2.98 -2.78
N ALA A 24 11.07 2.71 -2.95
CA ALA A 24 11.99 3.64 -3.61
C ALA A 24 11.59 3.93 -5.07
N THR A 25 11.03 2.94 -5.77
CA THR A 25 10.56 3.11 -7.16
C THR A 25 9.37 4.07 -7.23
N ILE A 26 8.43 3.97 -6.29
CA ILE A 26 7.28 4.89 -6.21
C ILE A 26 7.75 6.31 -5.88
N ALA A 27 8.68 6.44 -4.93
CA ALA A 27 9.27 7.74 -4.59
C ALA A 27 10.03 8.36 -5.78
N LEU A 28 10.77 7.54 -6.54
CA LEU A 28 11.47 8.00 -7.74
C LEU A 28 10.48 8.47 -8.80
N PHE A 29 9.42 7.69 -9.08
CA PHE A 29 8.36 8.11 -10.01
C PHE A 29 7.77 9.47 -9.63
N LEU A 30 7.44 9.67 -8.35
CA LEU A 30 6.89 10.94 -7.83
C LEU A 30 7.87 12.13 -7.90
N ALA A 31 9.17 11.85 -8.00
CA ALA A 31 10.22 12.87 -8.15
C ALA A 31 10.58 13.15 -9.61
N CYS A 32 10.02 12.40 -10.56
CA CYS A 32 10.32 12.50 -12.00
C CYS A 32 9.28 13.34 -12.75
N ASP A 33 9.65 13.82 -13.94
CA ASP A 33 8.75 14.58 -14.82
C ASP A 33 7.54 13.75 -15.31
N ASP A 34 7.67 12.42 -15.30
CA ASP A 34 6.60 11.47 -15.64
C ASP A 34 5.37 11.61 -14.72
N SER A 35 5.54 12.14 -13.51
CA SER A 35 4.45 12.43 -12.57
C SER A 35 4.08 13.91 -12.50
N SER A 36 4.43 14.72 -13.52
CA SER A 36 4.24 16.19 -13.51
C SER A 36 2.81 16.67 -13.26
N PHE A 37 1.80 15.82 -13.47
CA PHE A 37 0.39 16.14 -13.19
C PHE A 37 -0.16 15.48 -11.90
N VAL A 38 0.67 14.75 -11.15
CA VAL A 38 0.29 14.13 -9.88
C VAL A 38 0.70 15.07 -8.73
N ASN A 39 -0.28 15.68 -8.07
CA ASN A 39 -0.06 16.52 -6.90
C ASN A 39 -1.27 16.47 -5.96
N GLY A 40 -1.05 16.77 -4.67
CA GLY A 40 -2.10 16.85 -3.66
C GLY A 40 -2.72 15.51 -3.24
N GLU A 41 -2.15 14.39 -3.64
CA GLU A 41 -2.67 13.04 -3.42
C GLU A 41 -1.77 12.22 -2.47
N ILE A 42 -2.36 11.26 -1.75
CA ILE A 42 -1.62 10.30 -0.92
C ILE A 42 -1.56 8.97 -1.67
N ILE A 43 -0.35 8.59 -2.13
CA ILE A 43 -0.14 7.27 -2.74
C ILE A 43 0.18 6.25 -1.64
N THR A 44 -0.77 5.38 -1.33
CA THR A 44 -0.56 4.26 -0.40
C THR A 44 0.15 3.10 -1.10
N ALA A 45 1.30 2.70 -0.55
CA ALA A 45 2.13 1.61 -1.06
C ALA A 45 2.28 0.50 -0.01
N ASP A 46 1.22 -0.27 0.21
CA ASP A 46 1.12 -1.26 1.30
C ASP A 46 0.74 -2.67 0.82
N GLY A 47 0.83 -2.93 -0.49
CA GLY A 47 0.44 -4.20 -1.08
C GLY A 47 -1.06 -4.49 -1.03
N GLY A 48 -1.91 -3.49 -0.76
CA GLY A 48 -3.36 -3.64 -0.64
C GLY A 48 -3.83 -3.94 0.79
N TRP A 49 -2.97 -3.79 1.80
CA TRP A 49 -3.33 -4.03 3.20
C TRP A 49 -4.53 -3.19 3.63
N THR A 50 -4.54 -1.90 3.29
CA THR A 50 -5.62 -0.96 3.64
C THR A 50 -6.83 -1.04 2.72
N ALA A 51 -6.81 -1.90 1.71
CA ALA A 51 -7.97 -2.15 0.85
C ALA A 51 -8.93 -3.20 1.43
N TYR A 52 -8.51 -3.93 2.48
CA TYR A 52 -9.29 -4.93 3.22
C TYR A 52 -10.01 -4.34 4.44
#